data_AF-U2RLW0-F1
#
_entry.id   AF-U2RLW0-F1
#
_cell.length_a   1.000
_cell.length_b   1.000
_cell.length_c   1.000
_cell.angle_alpha   90.00
_cell.angle_beta   90.00
_cell.angle_gamma   90.00
#
_symmetry.space_group_name_H-M   'P 1'
#
loop_
_entity.id
_entity.type
_entity.pdbx_description
1 polymer ?
#
loop_
_entity_poly.entity_id
_entity_poly.type
_entity_poly.pdbx_seq_one_letter_code
_entity_poly.pdbx_strand_id
1 'polypeptide(L)'
;MGTPWFILGLTVFVVAWMAWNTLLPTSWRFDSAALGFIALTLVLSLQASYAAPLILLAQNRQDDRDRVQIEQDRQRAERNLADTEYLAREVVALRLAVKDMATKDFIRAELRALLEDLEERDAEEGETTRA
;
A
#
# COMPACT_ATOMS: atom_id res chain seq x y z
N MET A 1 9.04 -17.31 7.32
CA MET A 1 9.83 -17.87 8.43
C MET A 1 11.30 -17.74 8.05
N GLY A 2 11.99 -16.81 8.70
CA GLY A 2 13.09 -16.05 8.09
C GLY A 2 14.42 -16.79 7.91
N THR A 3 15.18 -16.23 6.97
CA THR A 3 16.60 -16.37 6.66
C THR A 3 17.56 -16.57 7.86
N PRO A 4 17.33 -16.05 9.09
CA PRO A 4 18.27 -16.23 10.20
C PRO A 4 18.48 -17.69 10.64
N TRP A 5 17.44 -18.52 10.56
CA TRP A 5 17.54 -19.93 10.97
C TRP A 5 18.42 -20.75 10.03
N PHE A 6 18.42 -20.42 8.73
CA PHE A 6 19.29 -21.07 7.74
C PHE A 6 20.77 -20.76 8.01
N ILE A 7 21.09 -19.49 8.27
CA ILE A 7 22.46 -19.06 8.58
C ILE A 7 22.95 -19.67 9.89
N LEU A 8 22.09 -19.77 10.90
CA LEU A 8 22.43 -20.38 12.18
C LEU A 8 22.72 -21.88 12.03
N GLY A 9 21.88 -22.61 11.29
CA GLY A 9 22.11 -24.02 10.99
C GLY A 9 23.43 -24.27 10.22
N LEU A 10 23.72 -23.46 9.20
CA LEU A 10 24.96 -23.54 8.43
C LEU A 10 26.20 -23.28 9.32
N THR A 11 26.12 -22.26 10.19
CA THR A 11 27.20 -21.93 11.14
C THR A 11 27.47 -23.10 12.10
N VAL A 12 26.41 -23.68 12.68
CA VAL A 12 26.55 -24.84 13.57
C VAL A 12 27.15 -26.04 12.85
N PHE A 13 26.75 -26.30 11.60
CA PHE A 13 27.31 -27.38 10.79
C PHE A 13 28.82 -27.19 10.55
N VAL A 14 29.24 -25.99 10.15
CA VAL A 14 30.67 -25.68 9.93
C VAL A 14 31.49 -25.86 11.20
N VAL A 15 31.00 -25.32 12.33
CA VAL A 15 31.68 -25.45 13.63
C VAL A 15 31.77 -26.91 14.07
N ALA A 16 30.69 -27.69 13.93
CA ALA A 16 30.68 -29.11 14.26
C ALA A 16 31.66 -29.91 13.39
N TRP A 17 31.72 -29.62 12.09
CA TRP A 17 32.66 -30.26 11.16
C TRP A 17 34.13 -29.99 11.54
N MET A 18 34.45 -28.74 11.86
CA MET A 18 35.78 -28.35 12.31
C MET A 18 36.13 -29.02 13.64
N ALA A 19 35.22 -29.03 14.61
CA ALA A 19 35.42 -29.68 15.91
C ALA A 19 35.65 -31.19 15.78
N TRP A 20 34.86 -31.87 14.94
CA TRP A 20 35.03 -33.31 14.67
C TRP A 20 36.41 -33.62 14.08
N ASN A 21 36.81 -32.90 13.03
CA ASN A 21 38.08 -33.16 12.35
C ASN A 21 39.32 -32.72 13.14
N THR A 22 39.18 -31.84 14.13
CA THR A 22 40.29 -31.39 14.99
C THR A 22 40.47 -32.25 16.24
N LEU A 23 39.38 -32.67 16.88
CA LEU A 23 39.41 -33.38 18.16
C LEU A 23 39.66 -34.89 18.01
N LEU A 24 39.30 -35.51 16.88
CA LEU A 24 39.51 -36.95 16.67
C LEU A 24 40.98 -37.32 16.34
N PRO A 25 41.42 -38.56 16.61
CA PRO A 25 42.77 -39.05 16.26
C PRO A 25 43.01 -39.04 14.74
N THR A 26 44.27 -38.86 14.32
CA THR A 26 44.70 -38.74 12.91
C THR A 26 44.28 -39.90 12.01
N SER A 27 44.02 -41.09 12.55
CA SER A 27 43.54 -42.25 11.80
C SER A 27 42.09 -42.10 11.30
N TRP A 28 41.28 -41.22 11.89
CA TRP A 28 39.86 -41.03 11.56
C TRP A 28 39.55 -39.64 10.99
N ARG A 29 40.59 -38.81 10.77
CA ARG A 29 40.43 -37.46 10.20
C ARG A 29 40.24 -37.55 8.70
N PHE A 30 39.01 -37.34 8.24
CA PHE A 30 38.69 -37.26 6.81
C PHE A 30 39.14 -35.92 6.21
N ASP A 31 39.05 -34.82 6.97
CA ASP A 31 39.38 -33.46 6.52
C ASP A 31 40.37 -32.81 7.52
N SER A 32 41.65 -33.12 7.36
CA SER A 32 42.69 -32.72 8.31
C SER A 32 42.90 -31.21 8.36
N ALA A 33 42.90 -30.64 9.57
CA ALA A 33 43.19 -29.22 9.80
C ALA A 33 44.57 -28.77 9.25
N ALA A 34 45.55 -29.68 9.15
CA ALA A 34 46.86 -29.40 8.56
C ALA A 34 46.81 -29.06 7.06
N LEU A 35 45.76 -29.50 6.35
CA LEU A 35 45.51 -29.19 4.94
C LEU A 35 44.48 -28.07 4.77
N GLY A 36 44.08 -27.39 5.87
CA GLY A 36 43.18 -26.24 5.83
C GLY A 36 41.72 -26.56 5.50
N PHE A 37 41.24 -27.76 5.83
CA PHE A 37 39.86 -28.19 5.55
C PHE A 37 39.49 -28.12 4.05
N ILE A 38 40.31 -28.74 3.21
CA ILE A 38 40.12 -28.76 1.75
C ILE A 38 38.77 -29.37 1.37
N ALA A 39 38.29 -30.41 2.07
CA ALA A 39 37.01 -31.01 1.74
C ALA A 39 35.84 -30.06 2.03
N LEU A 40 35.84 -29.41 3.20
CA LEU A 40 34.87 -28.38 3.54
C LEU A 40 34.88 -27.24 2.52
N THR A 41 36.06 -26.78 2.12
CA THR A 41 36.24 -25.71 1.14
C THR A 41 35.65 -26.10 -0.22
N LEU A 42 35.90 -27.32 -0.68
CA LEU A 42 35.33 -27.82 -1.93
C LEU A 42 33.80 -27.85 -1.87
N VAL A 43 33.22 -28.37 -0.79
CA VAL A 43 31.77 -28.41 -0.59
C VAL A 43 31.15 -27.02 -0.58
N LEU A 44 31.75 -26.07 0.15
CA LEU A 44 31.27 -24.68 0.20
C LEU A 44 31.39 -23.97 -1.16
N SER A 45 32.46 -24.23 -1.91
CA SER A 45 32.63 -23.66 -3.26
C SER A 45 31.57 -24.17 -4.24
N LEU A 46 31.24 -25.47 -4.17
CA LEU A 46 30.15 -26.06 -4.93
C LEU A 46 28.80 -25.47 -4.49
N GLN A 47 28.62 -25.26 -3.18
CA GLN A 47 27.40 -24.68 -2.62
C GLN A 47 27.13 -23.29 -3.20
N ALA A 48 28.16 -22.43 -3.21
CA ALA A 48 28.07 -21.10 -3.79
C ALA A 48 27.76 -21.15 -5.31
N SER A 49 28.40 -22.08 -6.03
CA SER A 49 28.23 -22.23 -7.48
C SER A 49 26.80 -22.61 -7.88
N TYR A 50 26.14 -23.52 -7.15
CA TYR A 50 24.75 -23.87 -7.45
C TYR A 50 23.73 -22.84 -6.93
N ALA A 51 24.08 -22.11 -5.87
CA ALA A 51 23.19 -21.09 -5.30
C ALA A 51 22.98 -19.91 -6.27
N ALA A 52 24.04 -19.48 -6.97
CA ALA A 52 23.97 -18.37 -7.91
C ALA A 52 22.85 -18.48 -8.97
N PRO A 53 22.72 -19.57 -9.75
CA PRO A 53 21.66 -19.69 -10.74
C PRO A 53 20.26 -19.78 -10.12
N LEU A 54 20.12 -20.41 -8.95
CA LEU A 54 18.83 -20.45 -8.25
C LEU A 54 18.40 -19.06 -7.77
N ILE A 55 19.35 -18.26 -7.27
CA ILE A 55 19.11 -16.88 -6.88
C ILE A 55 18.66 -16.07 -8.10
N LEU A 56 19.32 -16.22 -9.25
CA LEU A 56 18.93 -15.54 -10.49
C LEU A 56 17.51 -15.92 -10.95
N LEU A 57 17.15 -17.21 -10.89
CA LEU A 57 15.77 -17.64 -11.21
C LEU A 57 14.75 -17.10 -10.22
N ALA A 58 15.10 -17.04 -8.93
CA ALA A 58 14.25 -16.45 -7.90
C ALA A 58 14.08 -14.94 -8.13
N GLN A 59 15.15 -14.24 -8.51
CA GLN A 59 15.15 -12.81 -8.86
C GLN A 59 14.29 -12.53 -10.09
N ASN A 60 14.46 -13.26 -11.19
CA ASN A 60 13.60 -13.10 -12.38
C ASN A 60 12.10 -13.25 -12.04
N ARG A 61 11.76 -14.21 -11.17
CA ARG A 61 10.38 -14.39 -10.69
C ARG A 61 9.89 -13.31 -9.74
N GLN A 62 10.79 -12.62 -9.05
CA GLN A 62 10.46 -11.45 -8.24
C GLN A 62 10.25 -10.25 -9.16
N ASP A 63 11.18 -10.00 -10.08
CA ASP A 63 11.11 -8.91 -11.05
C ASP A 63 9.84 -8.99 -11.92
N ASP A 64 9.46 -10.18 -12.37
CA ASP A 64 8.22 -10.40 -13.12
C ASP A 64 6.97 -10.02 -12.28
N ARG A 65 6.97 -10.37 -10.99
CA ARG A 65 5.87 -10.02 -10.08
C ARG A 65 5.84 -8.53 -9.80
N ASP A 66 6.99 -7.94 -9.54
CA ASP A 66 7.14 -6.50 -9.28
C ASP A 66 6.69 -5.69 -10.50
N ARG A 67 7.03 -6.16 -11.71
CA ARG A 67 6.56 -5.55 -12.97
C ARG A 67 5.04 -5.58 -13.09
N VAL A 68 4.39 -6.73 -12.82
CA VAL A 68 2.92 -6.84 -12.85
C VAL A 68 2.29 -5.94 -11.78
N GLN A 69 2.88 -5.86 -10.59
CA GLN A 69 2.40 -5.01 -9.51
C GLN A 69 2.49 -3.52 -9.89
N ILE A 70 3.61 -3.07 -10.47
CA ILE A 70 3.79 -1.70 -10.95
C ILE A 70 2.77 -1.33 -12.02
N GLU A 71 2.52 -2.22 -12.99
CA GLU A 71 1.52 -1.99 -14.05
C GLU A 71 0.11 -1.86 -13.46
N GLN A 72 -0.26 -2.72 -12.51
CA GLN A 72 -1.54 -2.62 -11.83
C GLN A 72 -1.67 -1.33 -11.02
N ASP A 73 -0.63 -0.93 -10.30
CA ASP A 73 -0.61 0.31 -9.54
C ASP A 73 -0.73 1.54 -10.44
N ARG A 74 -0.09 1.51 -11.62
CA ARG A 74 -0.25 2.56 -12.63
C ARG A 74 -1.69 2.64 -13.14
N GLN A 75 -2.30 1.52 -13.51
CA GLN A 75 -3.69 1.50 -13.97
C GLN A 75 -4.67 1.98 -12.89
N ARG A 76 -4.42 1.61 -11.62
CA ARG A 76 -5.20 2.10 -10.48
C ARG A 76 -5.03 3.60 -10.29
N ALA A 77 -3.81 4.12 -10.42
CA ALA A 77 -3.55 5.57 -10.32
C ALA A 77 -4.27 6.36 -11.42
N GLU A 78 -4.25 5.87 -12.67
CA GLU A 78 -4.97 6.49 -13.78
C GLU A 78 -6.50 6.49 -13.54
N ARG A 79 -7.07 5.39 -13.04
CA ARG A 79 -8.49 5.33 -12.64
C ARG A 79 -8.82 6.29 -11.50
N ASN A 80 -7.99 6.33 -10.47
CA ASN A 80 -8.18 7.23 -9.33
C ASN A 80 -8.14 8.71 -9.73
N LEU A 81 -7.28 9.07 -10.69
CA LEU A 81 -7.25 10.43 -11.25
C LEU A 81 -8.56 10.76 -11.99
N ALA A 82 -9.03 9.84 -12.84
CA ALA A 82 -10.29 10.02 -13.56
C ALA A 82 -11.50 10.13 -12.61
N ASP A 83 -11.57 9.28 -11.57
CA ASP A 83 -12.62 9.33 -10.56
C ASP A 83 -12.57 10.64 -9.76
N THR A 84 -11.37 11.13 -9.45
CA THR A 84 -11.19 12.42 -8.77
C THR A 84 -11.64 13.59 -9.65
N GLU A 85 -11.30 13.58 -10.95
CA GLU A 85 -11.78 14.59 -11.90
C GLU A 85 -13.30 14.54 -12.05
N TYR A 86 -13.88 13.34 -12.10
CA TYR A 86 -15.33 13.15 -12.15
C TYR A 86 -16.02 13.75 -10.92
N LEU A 87 -15.56 13.37 -9.72
CA LEU A 87 -16.08 13.91 -8.46
C LEU A 87 -15.91 15.43 -8.38
N ALA A 88 -14.79 15.98 -8.84
CA ALA A 88 -14.58 17.42 -8.86
C ALA A 88 -15.60 18.14 -9.77
N ARG A 89 -15.90 17.58 -10.95
CA ARG A 89 -16.94 18.13 -11.85
C ARG A 89 -18.34 18.04 -11.23
N GLU A 90 -18.69 16.91 -10.63
CA GLU A 90 -19.98 16.74 -9.94
C GLU A 90 -20.12 17.72 -8.77
N VAL A 91 -19.08 17.92 -7.96
CA VAL A 91 -19.09 18.88 -6.85
C VAL A 91 -19.29 20.32 -7.35
N VAL A 92 -18.66 20.70 -8.47
CA VAL A 92 -18.86 22.02 -9.08
C VAL A 92 -20.30 22.17 -9.57
N ALA A 93 -20.86 21.17 -10.26
CA ALA A 93 -22.25 21.17 -10.72
C ALA A 93 -23.23 21.28 -9.55
N LEU A 94 -23.01 20.49 -8.49
CA LEU A 94 -23.81 20.54 -7.26
C LEU A 94 -23.73 21.92 -6.59
N ARG A 95 -22.54 22.51 -6.50
CA ARG A 95 -22.34 23.86 -5.93
C ARG A 95 -23.12 24.92 -6.71
N LEU A 96 -23.12 24.85 -8.04
CA LEU A 96 -23.88 25.79 -8.88
C LEU A 96 -25.39 25.63 -8.66
N ALA A 97 -25.90 24.40 -8.67
CA ALA A 97 -27.31 24.12 -8.38
C ALA A 97 -27.74 24.63 -6.99
N VAL A 98 -26.92 24.43 -5.95
CA VAL A 98 -27.18 24.94 -4.60
C VAL A 98 -27.14 26.48 -4.56
N LYS A 99 -26.20 27.10 -5.29
CA LYS A 99 -26.10 28.56 -5.37
C LYS A 99 -27.38 29.17 -5.97
N ASP A 100 -27.93 28.56 -7.02
CA ASP A 100 -29.12 29.07 -7.70
C ASP A 100 -30.37 28.93 -6.82
N MET A 101 -30.53 27.81 -6.09
CA MET A 101 -31.64 27.60 -5.15
C MET A 101 -31.59 28.51 -3.91
N ALA A 102 -30.40 28.93 -3.48
CA ALA A 102 -30.21 29.73 -2.26
C ALA A 102 -29.88 31.19 -2.55
N THR A 103 -30.37 31.76 -3.64
CA THR A 103 -30.14 33.18 -3.91
C THR A 103 -30.83 34.01 -2.84
N LYS A 104 -30.07 34.82 -2.10
CA LYS A 104 -30.55 35.72 -1.03
C LYS A 104 -31.74 36.57 -1.47
N ASP A 105 -31.77 36.94 -2.76
CA ASP A 105 -32.85 37.73 -3.33
C ASP A 105 -34.15 36.94 -3.51
N PHE A 106 -34.09 35.63 -3.79
CA PHE A 106 -35.27 34.76 -3.80
C PHE A 106 -35.83 34.62 -2.38
N ILE A 107 -34.97 34.30 -1.41
CA ILE A 107 -35.38 34.19 0.00
C ILE A 107 -35.96 35.52 0.51
N ARG A 108 -35.34 36.66 0.14
CA ARG A 108 -35.81 38.00 0.51
C ARG A 108 -37.12 38.38 -0.18
N ALA A 109 -37.29 38.01 -1.45
CA ALA A 109 -38.54 38.22 -2.18
C ALA A 109 -39.67 37.42 -1.54
N GLU A 110 -39.44 36.15 -1.22
CA GLU A 110 -40.46 35.30 -0.61
C GLU A 110 -40.80 35.74 0.81
N LEU A 111 -39.80 36.16 1.61
CA LEU A 111 -40.03 36.74 2.94
C LEU A 111 -40.84 38.05 2.86
N ARG A 112 -40.60 38.88 1.84
CA ARG A 112 -41.38 40.11 1.64
C ARG A 112 -42.80 39.78 1.22
N ALA A 113 -42.98 38.89 0.25
CA ALA A 113 -44.30 38.46 -0.19
C ALA A 113 -45.11 37.91 0.99
N LEU A 114 -44.52 37.03 1.81
CA LEU A 114 -45.17 36.50 3.01
C LEU A 114 -45.47 37.57 4.08
N LEU A 115 -44.61 38.58 4.23
CA LEU A 115 -44.86 39.70 5.16
C LEU A 115 -46.00 40.59 4.67
N GLU A 116 -46.03 40.90 3.38
CA GLU A 116 -47.06 41.74 2.75
C GLU A 116 -48.44 41.06 2.84
N ASP A 117 -48.50 39.74 2.61
CA ASP A 117 -49.70 38.90 2.78
C ASP A 117 -50.24 38.92 4.22
N LEU A 118 -49.34 38.98 5.22
CA LEU A 118 -49.73 39.10 6.63
C LEU A 118 -50.20 40.51 6.99
N GLU A 119 -49.54 41.55 6.46
CA GLU A 119 -49.97 42.95 6.65
C GLU A 119 -51.35 43.21 6.03
N GLU A 120 -51.63 42.65 4.85
CA GLU A 120 -52.95 42.73 4.21
C GLU A 120 -54.04 42.08 5.06
N ARG A 121 -53.77 40.88 5.61
CA ARG A 121 -54.72 40.19 6.50
C ARG A 121 -55.00 40.96 7.79
N ASP A 122 -53.96 41.54 8.41
CA ASP A 122 -54.13 42.37 9.61
C ASP A 122 -54.92 43.67 9.30
N ALA A 123 -54.77 44.24 8.10
CA ALA A 123 -55.53 45.40 7.66
C ALA A 123 -57.02 45.07 7.44
N GLU A 124 -57.34 43.95 6.81
CA GLU A 124 -58.72 43.48 6.61
C GLU A 124 -59.42 43.16 7.95
N GLU A 125 -58.71 42.57 8.92
CA GLU A 125 -59.24 42.34 10.28
C GLU A 125 -59.47 43.66 11.05
N GLY A 126 -58.61 44.66 10.85
CA GLY A 126 -58.73 45.99 11.45
C GLY A 126 -59.88 46.83 10.89
N GLU A 127 -60.21 46.67 9.61
CA GLU A 127 -61.33 47.36 8.95
C GLU A 127 -62.68 46.73 9.32
N THR A 128 -62.72 45.40 9.46
CA THR A 128 -63.90 44.66 9.94
C THR A 128 -64.25 44.99 11.40
N THR A 129 -63.27 45.39 12.21
CA THR A 129 -63.49 45.79 13.62
C THR A 129 -63.97 47.25 13.77
N ARG A 130 -63.85 48.07 12.71
CA ARG A 130 -64.29 49.50 12.72
C ARG A 130 -65.65 49.75 12.07
N ALA A 131 -66.28 48.73 11.49
CA ALA A 131 -67.66 48.76 10.99
C ALA A 131 -68.66 48.30 12.06
#